data_AF-A0A356UCE5-F1
#
_entry.id   AF-A0A356UCE5-F1
#
_cell.length_a   1.000
_cell.length_b   1.000
_cell.length_c   1.000
_cell.angle_alpha   90.00
_cell.angle_beta   90.00
_cell.angle_gamma   90.00
#
_symmetry.space_group_name_H-M   'P 1'
#
loop_
_entity.id
_entity.type
_entity.pdbx_description
1 polymer ?
#
loop_
_entity_poly.entity_id
_entity_poly.type
_entity_poly.pdbx_seq_one_letter_code
_entity_poly.pdbx_strand_id
1 'polypeptide(L)' 'MEIAQIVGLALVTTILLLILRQDKPVLAVLLSIVFSIIIFTVMMGKMVSILNVMRELTHRAGVNYFFFAT' A
#
# COMPACT_ATOMS: atom_id res chain seq x y z
N MET A 1 7.44 -7.06 -2.11
CA MET A 1 7.98 -6.56 -0.84
C MET A 1 7.35 -7.32 0.31
N GLU A 2 8.19 -7.84 1.19
CA GLU A 2 7.74 -8.38 2.48
C GLU A 2 7.30 -7.24 3.40
N ILE A 3 6.45 -7.56 4.38
CA ILE A 3 5.95 -6.57 5.35
C ILE A 3 7.12 -5.91 6.09
N ALA A 4 8.14 -6.69 6.47
CA ALA A 4 9.34 -6.18 7.13
C ALA A 4 10.08 -5.11 6.29
N GLN A 5 10.18 -5.30 4.98
CA GLN A 5 10.81 -4.34 4.08
C GLN A 5 10.04 -3.03 3.99
N ILE A 6 8.70 -3.11 3.97
CA ILE A 6 7.82 -1.92 3.94
C ILE A 6 7.97 -1.12 5.23
N VAL A 7 7.99 -1.80 6.37
CA VAL A 7 8.19 -1.18 7.69
C VAL A 7 9.57 -0.54 7.79
N GLY A 8 10.62 -1.24 7.36
CA GLY A 8 11.97 -0.70 7.33
C GLY A 8 12.09 0.56 6.46
N LEU A 9 11.49 0.54 5.27
CA LEU A 9 11.45 1.69 4.39
C LEU A 9 10.70 2.87 5.03
N ALA A 10 9.55 2.62 5.65
CA ALA A 10 8.78 3.66 6.35
C ALA A 10 9.58 4.33 7.47
N LEU A 11 10.29 3.55 8.30
CA LEU A 11 11.14 4.09 9.36
C LEU A 11 12.26 4.98 8.79
N VAL A 12 12.95 4.52 7.75
CA VAL A 12 14.00 5.31 7.08
C VAL A 12 13.44 6.61 6.51
N THR A 13 12.30 6.56 5.83
CA THR A 13 11.63 7.76 5.29
C THR A 13 11.20 8.72 6.40
N THR A 14 10.70 8.23 7.53
CA THR A 14 10.36 9.09 8.67
C THR A 14 11.59 9.78 9.26
N ILE A 15 12.71 9.07 9.42
CA ILE A 15 13.97 9.69 9.86
C ILE A 15 14.42 10.76 8.87
N LEU A 16 14.37 10.46 7.57
CA LEU A 16 14.73 11.41 6.52
C LEU A 16 13.83 12.66 6.56
N LEU A 17 12.52 12.48 6.77
CA LEU A 17 11.55 13.57 6.92
C LEU A 17 11.86 14.47 8.11
N LEU A 18 12.22 13.89 9.25
CA LEU A 18 12.56 14.65 10.45
C LEU A 18 13.79 15.54 10.23
N ILE A 19 14.80 15.01 9.54
CA ILE A 19 16.01 15.77 9.18
C ILE A 19 15.65 16.87 8.17
N LEU A 20 14.97 16.51 7.08
CA LEU A 20 14.68 17.45 5.98
C LEU A 20 13.71 18.57 6.37
N ARG A 21 12.85 18.34 7.35
CA ARG A 21 11.89 19.33 7.85
C ARG A 21 12.56 20.54 8.50
N GLN A 22 13.80 20.40 9.00
CA GLN A 22 14.53 21.50 9.63
C GLN A 22 15.11 22.47 8.60
N ASP A 23 15.75 21.95 7.54
CA ASP A 23 16.41 22.78 6.52
C ASP A 23 15.50 23.18 5.36
N LYS A 24 14.64 22.26 4.89
CA LYS A 24 13.81 22.44 3.68
C LYS A 24 12.42 21.82 3.87
N PRO A 25 11.52 22.49 4.63
CA PRO A 25 10.20 21.95 4.96
C PRO A 25 9.35 21.62 3.73
N VAL A 26 9.48 22.37 2.63
CA VAL A 26 8.75 22.10 1.38
C VAL A 26 9.17 20.75 0.76
N LEU A 27 10.47 20.43 0.76
CA LEU A 27 10.96 19.15 0.25
C LEU A 27 10.53 17.99 1.15
N ALA A 28 10.46 18.20 2.46
CA ALA A 28 9.96 17.19 3.38
C ALA A 28 8.49 16.83 3.05
N VAL A 29 7.65 17.84 2.83
CA VAL A 29 6.24 17.60 2.45
C VAL A 29 6.17 16.84 1.12
N LEU A 30 6.92 17.27 0.11
CA LEU A 30 6.94 16.58 -1.19
C LEU A 30 7.36 15.11 -1.04
N LEU A 31 8.39 14.85 -0.24
CA LEU A 31 8.89 13.50 0.02
C LEU A 31 7.84 12.62 0.72
N SER A 32 7.08 13.15 1.68
CA SER A 32 5.99 12.41 2.33
C SER A 32 4.86 12.03 1.36
N ILE A 33 4.52 12.94 0.43
CA ILE A 33 3.47 12.70 -0.57
C ILE A 33 3.92 11.62 -1.54
N VAL A 34 5.12 11.76 -2.10
CA VAL A 34 5.70 10.78 -3.03
C VAL A 34 5.82 9.42 -2.36
N PHE A 35 6.31 9.36 -1.12
CA PHE A 35 6.42 8.13 -0.36
C PHE A 35 5.06 7.45 -0.15
N SER A 36 4.04 8.23 0.22
CA SER A 36 2.68 7.72 0.43
C SER A 36 2.11 7.13 -0.85
N ILE A 37 2.28 7.82 -1.99
CA ILE A 37 1.82 7.32 -3.30
C ILE A 37 2.47 5.98 -3.63
N ILE A 38 3.80 5.87 -3.46
CA ILE A 38 4.54 4.63 -3.74
C ILE A 38 4.02 3.48 -2.87
N ILE A 39 3.86 3.70 -1.56
CA ILE A 39 3.35 2.68 -0.62
C ILE A 39 1.93 2.26 -1.02
N PHE A 40 1.06 3.20 -1.36
CA PHE A 40 -0.31 2.91 -1.80
C PHE A 40 -0.32 2.06 -3.08
N THR A 41 0.49 2.40 -4.08
CA THR A 41 0.59 1.62 -5.32
C THR A 41 1.09 0.20 -5.04
N VAL A 42 2.08 0.03 -4.17
CA VAL A 42 2.57 -1.30 -3.77
C VAL A 42 1.50 -2.10 -3.03
N MET A 43 0.68 -1.46 -2.19
CA MET A 43 -0.42 -2.12 -1.48
C MET A 43 -1.55 -2.58 -2.42
N MET A 44 -1.88 -1.82 -3.48
CA MET A 44 -2.94 -2.22 -4.42
C MET A 44 -2.71 -3.61 -5.02
N GLY A 45 -1.45 -3.97 -5.31
CA GLY A 45 -1.10 -5.31 -5.79
C GLY A 45 -1.46 -6.43 -4.80
N LYS A 46 -1.31 -6.19 -3.49
CA LYS A 46 -1.72 -7.16 -2.45
C LYS A 46 -3.24 -7.27 -2.36
N MET A 47 -3.96 -6.17 -2.59
CA MET A 47 -5.43 -6.16 -2.58
C MET A 47 -6.01 -7.06 -3.68
N VAL A 48 -5.41 -7.08 -4.87
CA VAL A 48 -5.78 -8.01 -5.95
C VAL A 48 -5.63 -9.47 -5.51
N SER A 49 -4.58 -9.81 -4.77
CA SER A 49 -4.38 -11.16 -4.25
C SER A 49 -5.50 -11.58 -3.29
N ILE A 50 -5.95 -10.66 -2.43
CA ILE A 50 -7.08 -10.92 -1.51
C ILE A 50 -8.37 -11.15 -2.31
N LEU A 51 -8.63 -10.30 -3.31
CA LEU A 51 -9.80 -10.45 -4.19
C LEU A 51 -9.80 -11.77 -4.94
N ASN A 52 -8.64 -12.25 -5.36
CA ASN A 52 -8.52 -13.56 -6.01
C ASN A 52 -8.86 -14.72 -5.06
N VAL A 53 -8.40 -14.65 -3.81
CA VAL A 53 -8.79 -15.64 -2.78
C VAL A 53 -10.29 -15.59 -2.52
N MET A 54 -10.88 -14.39 -2.40
CA MET A 54 -12.32 -14.23 -2.25
C MET A 54 -13.08 -14.84 -3.43
N ARG A 55 -12.67 -14.57 -4.67
CA ARG A 55 -13.26 -15.16 -5.89
C ARG A 55 -13.19 -16.69 -5.88
N GLU A 56 -12.03 -17.25 -5.52
CA GLU A 56 -11.84 -18.69 -5.41
C GLU A 56 -12.78 -19.31 -4.36
N LEU A 57 -12.94 -18.66 -3.21
CA LEU A 57 -13.87 -19.10 -2.17
C LEU A 57 -15.32 -19.03 -2.63
N THR A 58 -15.72 -17.96 -3.32
CA THR A 58 -17.05 -17.81 -3.92
C THR A 58 -17.31 -18.91 -4.95
N HIS A 59 -16.32 -19.20 -5.81
CA HIS A 59 -16.41 -20.25 -6.81
C HIS A 59 -16.60 -21.63 -6.18
N ARG A 60 -15.80 -21.95 -5.14
CA ARG A 60 -15.93 -23.22 -4.39
C ARG A 60 -17.23 -23.34 -3.62
N ALA A 61 -17.77 -22.23 -3.13
CA ALA A 61 -19.05 -22.21 -2.42
C ALA A 61 -20.28 -22.36 -3.34
N GLY A 62 -20.09 -22.43 -4.66
CA GLY A 62 -21.19 -22.53 -5.63
C GLY A 62 -22.03 -21.25 -5.74
N VAL A 63 -21.54 -20.13 -5.20
CA VAL A 63 -22.23 -18.84 -5.26
C VAL A 63 -21.97 -18.26 -6.64
N ASN A 64 -23.01 -18.22 -7.48
CA ASN A 64 -22.93 -17.74 -8.85
C ASN A 64 -22.44 -16.27 -8.86
N TYR A 65 -21.56 -15.92 -9.81
CA TYR A 65 -20.84 -14.65 -9.92
C TYR A 65 -21.71 -13.38 -9.91
N PHE A 66 -23.03 -13.55 -10.03
CA PHE A 66 -24.04 -12.49 -10.05
C PHE A 66 -24.06 -11.61 -8.80
N PHE A 67 -23.55 -12.06 -7.65
CA PHE A 67 -23.58 -11.27 -6.40
C PHE A 67 -22.48 -10.20 -6.29
N PHE A 68 -21.44 -10.23 -7.14
CA PHE A 68 -20.36 -9.22 -7.11
C PHE A 68 -20.48 -8.15 -8.20
N ALA A 69 -21.50 -8.22 -9.06
CA ALA A 69 -21.66 -7.34 -10.23
C ALA A 69 -22.53 -6.09 -9.96
N THR A 70 -22.87 -5.80 -8.69
CA THR A 70 -23.58 -4.59 -8.27
C THR A 70 -22.88 -4.02 -7.05
#